data_AF-A0A7K2N6Q0-F1
#
_entry.id   AF-A0A7K2N6Q0-F1
#
_cell.length_a   1.000
_cell.length_b   1.000
_cell.length_c   1.000
_cell.angle_alpha   90.00
_cell.angle_beta   90.00
_cell.angle_gamma   90.00
#
_symmetry.space_group_name_H-M   'P 1'
#
loop_
_entity.id
_entity.type
_entity.pdbx_description
1 polymer ?
#
loop_
_entity_poly.entity_id
_entity_poly.type
_entity_poly.pdbx_seq_one_letter_code
_entity_poly.pdbx_strand_id
1 'polypeptide(L)' 'MRTWPPGRRPAMRVYAEGAWRRAWVLQRQDWPDGRTAYMLDVLLPSRPPIPGDPHSQDYFVRTYWWGTGSMTPVKRSSS' A
#
# COMPACT_ATOMS: atom_id res chain seq x y z
N MET A 1 -10.64 3.26 -13.27
CA MET A 1 -10.24 2.50 -12.07
C MET A 1 -9.40 1.31 -12.50
N ARG A 2 -8.23 1.09 -11.90
CA ARG A 2 -7.34 -0.02 -12.24
C ARG A 2 -7.10 -0.92 -11.02
N THR A 3 -7.28 -2.22 -11.21
CA THR A 3 -6.97 -3.28 -10.24
C THR A 3 -5.93 -4.23 -10.84
N TRP A 4 -5.35 -5.11 -10.01
CA TRP A 4 -4.32 -6.06 -10.44
C TRP A 4 -4.67 -7.50 -10.04
N PRO A 5 -4.26 -8.49 -10.84
CA PRO A 5 -4.35 -9.90 -10.44
C PRO A 5 -3.62 -10.16 -9.11
N PRO A 6 -4.06 -11.18 -8.33
CA PRO A 6 -3.32 -11.64 -7.17
C PRO A 6 -1.83 -11.86 -7.49
N GLY A 7 -0.94 -11.42 -6.61
CA GLY A 7 0.51 -11.57 -6.78
C GLY A 7 1.19 -10.66 -7.82
N ARG A 8 0.41 -9.90 -8.62
CA ARG A 8 0.92 -8.91 -9.59
C ARG A 8 0.65 -7.45 -9.18
N ARG A 9 0.26 -7.24 -7.93
CA ARG A 9 0.04 -5.90 -7.37
C ARG A 9 1.37 -5.15 -7.30
N PRO A 10 1.44 -3.89 -7.77
CA PRO A 10 2.57 -3.03 -7.51
C PRO A 10 2.72 -2.81 -6.01
N ALA A 11 3.96 -2.56 -5.58
CA ALA A 11 4.24 -2.12 -4.22
C ALA A 11 4.70 -0.67 -4.23
N MET A 12 4.46 0.01 -3.11
CA MET A 12 4.92 1.35 -2.83
C MET A 12 5.64 1.39 -1.49
N ARG A 13 6.54 2.36 -1.34
CA ARG A 13 7.25 2.63 -0.09
C ARG A 13 6.57 3.81 0.60
N VAL A 14 6.06 3.59 1.81
CA VAL A 14 5.32 4.59 2.60
C VAL A 14 5.97 4.79 3.96
N TYR A 15 5.90 6.00 4.50
CA TYR A 15 6.36 6.26 5.86
C TYR A 15 5.18 6.13 6.81
N ALA A 16 5.22 5.15 7.71
CA ALA A 16 4.15 4.85 8.66
C ALA A 16 4.76 4.38 9.99
N GLU A 17 4.26 4.93 11.10
CA GLU A 17 4.76 4.66 12.46
C GLU A 17 6.27 4.85 12.63
N GLY A 18 6.79 5.97 12.14
CA GLY A 18 8.21 6.31 12.31
C GLY A 18 9.17 5.46 11.45
N ALA A 19 8.66 4.60 10.55
CA ALA A 19 9.49 3.76 9.70
C ALA A 19 9.01 3.76 8.24
N TRP A 20 9.96 3.57 7.31
CA TRP A 20 9.64 3.31 5.91
C TRP A 20 9.22 1.84 5.73
N ARG A 21 8.08 1.62 5.11
CA ARG A 21 7.47 0.30 4.93
C ARG A 21 7.08 0.05 3.49
N ARG A 22 7.08 -1.22 3.12
CA ARG A 22 6.50 -1.69 1.85
C ARG A 22 5.00 -1.88 2.03
N ALA A 23 4.20 -1.29 1.16
CA ALA A 23 2.75 -1.43 1.12
C ALA A 23 2.29 -1.86 -0.28
N TRP A 24 1.21 -2.63 -0.36
CA TRP A 24 0.69 -3.14 -1.64
C TRP A 24 -0.43 -2.25 -2.15
N VAL A 25 -0.43 -1.96 -3.45
CA VAL A 25 -1.51 -1.19 -4.04
C VAL A 25 -2.73 -2.08 -4.24
N LEU A 26 -3.85 -1.70 -3.63
CA LEU A 26 -5.15 -2.35 -3.79
C LEU A 26 -5.90 -1.76 -4.99
N GLN A 27 -5.88 -0.43 -5.11
CA GLN A 27 -6.61 0.29 -6.15
C GLN A 27 -5.87 1.56 -6.57
N ARG A 28 -5.97 1.89 -7.86
CA ARG A 28 -5.60 3.19 -8.41
C ARG A 28 -6.80 3.86 -9.07
N GLN A 29 -6.94 5.16 -8.79
CA GLN A 29 -7.91 6.04 -9.43
C GLN A 29 -7.21 7.26 -10.03
N ASP A 30 -7.41 7.48 -11.31
CA ASP A 30 -6.95 8.67 -12.02
C ASP A 30 -8.11 9.67 -12.11
N TRP A 31 -7.84 10.94 -11.87
CA TRP A 31 -8.82 12.03 -11.89
C TRP A 31 -8.64 12.92 -13.13
N PRO A 32 -9.70 13.60 -13.61
CA PRO A 32 -9.63 14.43 -14.81
C PRO A 32 -8.63 15.58 -14.74
N ASP A 33 -8.30 16.05 -13.53
CA ASP A 33 -7.32 17.11 -13.27
C ASP A 33 -5.86 16.59 -13.25
N GLY A 34 -5.64 15.34 -13.64
CA GLY A 34 -4.33 14.71 -13.69
C GLY A 34 -3.85 14.15 -12.36
N ARG A 35 -4.60 14.29 -11.26
CA ARG A 35 -4.23 13.65 -9.99
C ARG A 35 -4.44 12.15 -10.04
N THR A 36 -3.59 11.42 -9.33
CA THR A 36 -3.77 9.99 -9.09
C THR A 36 -3.88 9.70 -7.60
N ALA A 37 -4.90 8.93 -7.23
CA ALA A 37 -5.11 8.39 -5.90
C ALA A 37 -4.74 6.90 -5.86
N TYR A 38 -3.96 6.51 -4.86
CA TYR A 38 -3.61 5.11 -4.60
C TYR A 38 -4.13 4.68 -3.23
N MET A 39 -4.86 3.57 -3.23
CA MET A 39 -5.32 2.88 -2.04
C MET A 39 -4.34 1.76 -1.70
N LEU A 40 -3.80 1.77 -0.49
CA LEU A 40 -2.73 0.88 -0.07
C LEU A 40 -3.15 -0.04 1.07
N ASP A 41 -2.63 -1.26 1.01
CA ASP A 41 -2.58 -2.23 2.10
C ASP A 41 -1.24 -2.07 2.82
N VAL A 42 -1.27 -1.46 4.01
CA VAL A 42 -0.10 -1.18 4.83
C VAL A 42 -0.04 -2.18 5.98
N LEU A 43 0.98 -3.04 5.94
CA LEU A 43 1.24 -3.97 7.03
C LEU A 43 2.06 -3.27 8.11
N LEU A 44 1.48 -3.12 9.30
CA LEU A 44 2.20 -2.71 10.50
C LEU A 44 2.71 -3.94 11.25
N PRO A 45 3.88 -3.84 11.92
CA PRO A 45 4.34 -4.88 12.82
C PRO A 45 3.28 -4.98 13.90
N SER A 46 2.81 -6.20 14.12
CA SER A 46 1.85 -6.50 15.17
C SER A 46 2.24 -5.77 16.45
N ARG A 47 1.27 -5.12 17.09
CA ARG A 47 1.27 -5.00 18.54
C ARG A 47 1.60 -6.39 19.13
N PRO A 48 2.26 -6.52 20.30
CA PRO A 48 2.44 -7.83 20.93
C PRO A 48 1.14 -8.65 20.81
N PRO A 49 1.21 -9.90 20.31
CA PRO A 49 0.03 -10.68 19.97
C PRO A 49 -0.99 -10.61 21.08
N ILE A 50 -2.25 -10.29 20.75
CA ILE A 50 -3.33 -10.46 21.72
C ILE A 50 -3.40 -11.96 22.00
N PRO A 51 -3.30 -12.41 23.28
CA PRO A 51 -3.41 -13.83 23.59
C PRO A 51 -4.71 -14.40 23.00
N GLY A 52 -4.57 -15.40 22.12
CA GLY A 52 -5.70 -16.02 21.41
C GLY A 52 -5.96 -15.51 19.99
N ASP A 53 -5.26 -14.47 19.52
CA ASP A 53 -5.37 -13.97 18.15
C ASP A 53 -3.99 -13.88 17.46
N PRO A 54 -3.58 -14.93 16.73
CA PRO A 54 -2.31 -14.94 15.98
C PRO A 54 -2.35 -14.05 14.72
N HIS A 55 -3.48 -13.43 14.40
CA HIS A 55 -3.68 -12.62 13.21
C HIS A 55 -3.84 -11.12 13.51
N SER A 56 -3.49 -10.68 14.72
CA SER A 56 -3.40 -9.25 15.08
C SER A 56 -2.33 -8.55 14.23
N GLN A 57 -2.70 -8.22 13.01
CA GLN A 57 -2.00 -7.31 12.11
C GLN A 57 -2.90 -6.09 12.00
N ASP A 58 -2.44 -4.96 12.52
CA ASP A 58 -3.14 -3.70 12.31
C ASP A 58 -3.00 -3.35 10.83
N TYR A 59 -4.13 -3.43 10.11
CA TYR A 59 -4.25 -2.97 8.74
C TYR A 59 -4.99 -1.64 8.74
N PHE A 60 -4.54 -0.68 7.94
CA PHE A 60 -5.34 0.48 7.62
C PHE A 60 -5.22 0.82 6.15
N VAL A 61 -6.33 1.27 5.59
CA VAL A 61 -6.40 1.73 4.21
C VAL A 61 -6.19 3.23 4.22
N ARG A 62 -5.16 3.71 3.51
CA ARG A 62 -4.93 5.14 3.32
C ARG A 62 -4.84 5.49 1.84
N THR A 63 -5.63 6.48 1.45
CA THR A 63 -5.53 7.13 0.16
C THR A 63 -4.49 8.24 0.27
N TYR A 64 -3.52 8.26 -0.63
CA TYR A 64 -2.76 9.49 -0.83
C TYR A 64 -2.97 10.02 -2.24
N TRP A 65 -2.53 11.26 -2.46
CA TRP A 65 -2.68 11.98 -3.71
C TRP A 65 -1.30 12.31 -4.26
N TRP A 66 -1.10 12.05 -5.55
CA TRP A 66 0.15 12.30 -6.23
C TRP A 66 -0.08 13.10 -7.50
N GLY A 67 0.89 13.97 -7.83
CA GLY A 67 0.96 14.65 -9.11
C GLY A 67 1.44 13.70 -10.22
N THR A 68 1.24 14.13 -11.47
CA THR A 68 1.73 13.40 -12.64
C THR A 68 3.26 13.25 -12.59
N GLY A 69 3.76 12.02 -12.69
CA GLY A 69 5.20 11.71 -12.84
C GLY A 69 6.02 11.52 -11.56
N SER A 70 5.46 11.80 -10.37
CA SER A 70 6.26 11.84 -9.14
C SER A 70 6.54 10.50 -8.44
N MET A 71 6.12 9.35 -8.99
CA MET A 71 6.31 8.08 -8.26
C MET A 71 6.40 6.82 -9.13
N THR A 72 7.40 5.99 -8.84
CA THR A 72 7.68 4.73 -9.54
C THR A 72 7.30 3.54 -8.64
N PRO A 73 6.28 2.74 -9.00
CA PRO A 73 5.98 1.51 -8.29
C PRO A 73 7.16 0.54 -8.37
N VAL A 74 7.52 -0.09 -7.26
CA VAL A 74 8.58 -1.09 -7.25
C VAL A 74 7.99 -2.42 -7.75
N LYS A 75 8.60 -3.03 -8.77
CA LYS A 75 8.21 -4.37 -9.22
C LYS A 75 8.44 -5.38 -8.10
N ARG A 76 7.57 -6.40 -8.02
CA ARG A 76 7.78 -7.53 -7.12
C ARG A 76 9.03 -8.29 -7.59
N SER A 77 10.10 -8.24 -6.81
CA SER A 77 11.21 -9.18 -6.95
C SER A 77 10.68 -10.56 -6.60
N SER A 78 10.67 -11.47 -7.58
CA SER A 78 10.47 -12.90 -7.35
C SER A 78 11.70 -13.42 -6.60
N SER A 79 11.51 -13.75 -5.33
CA SER A 79 12.37 -14.68 -4.59
C SER A 79 11.77 -16.06 -4.68
#